data_AF-A0ABD0QBH8-F1
#
_entry.id   AF-A0ABD0QBH8-F1
#
_cell.length_a   1.000
_cell.length_b   1.000
_cell.length_c   1.000
_cell.angle_alpha   90.00
_cell.angle_beta   90.00
_cell.angle_gamma   90.00
#
_symmetry.space_group_name_H-M   'P 1'
#
loop_
_entity.id
_entity.type
_entity.pdbx_description
1 polymer ?
#
loop_
_entity_poly.entity_id
_entity_poly.type
_entity_poly.pdbx_seq_one_letter_code
_entity_poly.pdbx_strand_id
1 'polypeptide(L)' 'MTDGGKAAKAKISVGDVVLSIDGIATEGMTHLEAQNKIKACTGNLNLSLL' A
#
# COMPACT_ATOMS: atom_id res chain seq x y z
N MET A 1 -8.22 -0.11 9.30
CA MET A 1 -6.75 -0.05 9.21
C MET A 1 -6.19 -0.79 10.40
N THR A 2 -5.17 -1.63 10.22
CA THR A 2 -4.55 -2.37 11.33
C THR A 2 -3.47 -1.50 11.95
N ASP A 3 -3.57 -1.25 13.26
CA ASP A 3 -2.57 -0.48 14.00
C ASP A 3 -1.18 -1.13 13.86
N GLY A 4 -0.21 -0.37 13.35
CA GLY A 4 1.18 -0.82 13.15
C GLY A 4 1.50 -1.48 11.81
N GLY A 5 0.53 -1.62 10.89
CA GLY A 5 0.78 -2.13 9.53
C GLY A 5 1.71 -1.24 8.71
N LYS A 6 2.43 -1.81 7.74
CA LYS A 6 3.36 -1.05 6.86
C LYS A 6 2.71 0.16 6.18
N ALA A 7 1.41 0.11 5.90
CA ALA A 7 0.63 1.25 5.39
C ALA A 7 0.55 2.42 6.39
N ALA A 8 0.35 2.15 7.68
CA ALA A 8 0.37 3.18 8.71
C ALA A 8 1.78 3.78 8.88
N LYS A 9 2.82 2.96 8.75
CA LYS A 9 4.22 3.44 8.71
C LYS A 9 4.51 4.30 7.48
N ALA A 10 3.89 3.97 6.35
CA ALA A 10 3.94 4.76 5.12
C ALA A 10 3.03 6.00 5.16
N LYS A 11 2.39 6.30 6.30
CA LYS A 11 1.45 7.42 6.50
C LYS A 11 0.28 7.44 5.52
N ILE A 12 -0.07 6.30 4.91
CA ILE A 12 -1.26 6.21 4.07
C ILE A 12 -2.47 6.42 4.95
N SER A 13 -3.17 7.51 4.69
CA SER A 13 -4.39 7.90 5.40
C SER A 13 -5.62 7.58 4.55
N VAL A 14 -6.77 7.41 5.20
CA VAL A 14 -8.04 7.27 4.49
C VAL A 14 -8.28 8.57 3.71
N GLY A 15 -8.32 8.47 2.38
CA GLY A 15 -8.41 9.61 1.47
C GLY A 15 -7.24 9.70 0.49
N ASP A 16 -6.09 9.10 0.81
CA ASP A 16 -4.95 9.03 -0.11
C ASP A 16 -5.22 8.00 -1.22
N VAL A 17 -4.97 8.39 -2.47
CA VAL A 17 -5.08 7.51 -3.63
C VAL A 17 -3.72 6.94 -3.95
N VAL A 18 -3.52 5.66 -3.60
CA VAL A 18 -2.32 4.92 -3.99
C VAL A 18 -2.41 4.60 -5.48
N LEU A 19 -1.42 5.04 -6.25
CA LEU A 19 -1.29 4.78 -7.70
C LEU A 19 -0.44 3.54 -7.99
N SER A 20 0.55 3.26 -7.14
CA SER A 20 1.38 2.06 -7.28
C SER A 20 1.85 1.52 -5.91
N ILE A 21 1.98 0.20 -5.83
CA ILE A 21 2.56 -0.52 -4.69
C ILE A 21 3.70 -1.36 -5.23
N ASP A 22 4.91 -1.08 -4.75
CA ASP A 22 6.14 -1.77 -5.13
C ASP A 22 6.42 -1.70 -6.65
N GLY A 23 6.13 -0.55 -7.25
CA GLY A 23 6.27 -0.33 -8.70
C GLY A 23 5.15 -0.93 -9.56
N ILE A 24 4.16 -1.59 -8.95
CA ILE A 24 3.00 -2.13 -9.68
C ILE A 24 1.81 -1.22 -9.49
N ALA A 25 1.17 -0.82 -10.60
CA ALA A 25 -0.04 -0.01 -10.57
C ALA A 25 -1.13 -0.68 -9.72
N THR A 26 -1.82 0.12 -8.92
CA THR A 26 -2.99 -0.30 -8.13
C THR A 26 -4.27 -0.34 -8.97
N GLU A 27 -4.19 0.06 -10.23
CA GLU A 27 -5.31 0.07 -11.17
C GLU A 27 -5.85 -1.36 -11.37
N GLY A 28 -7.10 -1.59 -10.97
CA GLY A 28 -7.72 -2.92 -10.98
C GLY A 28 -7.39 -3.82 -9.78
N MET A 29 -6.56 -3.34 -8.83
CA MET A 29 -6.19 -4.10 -7.65
C MET A 29 -7.28 -4.00 -6.57
N THR A 30 -7.69 -5.13 -6.01
CA THR A 30 -8.61 -5.15 -4.87
C THR A 30 -7.92 -4.66 -3.60
N HIS A 31 -8.72 -4.18 -2.64
CA HIS A 31 -8.20 -3.84 -1.31
C HIS A 31 -7.45 -5.01 -0.64
N LEU A 32 -7.82 -6.25 -0.94
CA LEU A 32 -7.15 -7.44 -0.40
C LEU A 32 -5.79 -7.66 -1.07
N GLU A 33 -5.68 -7.53 -2.38
CA GLU A 33 -4.40 -7.66 -3.11
C GLU A 33 -3.42 -6.58 -2.70
N ALA A 34 -3.89 -5.34 -2.54
CA ALA A 34 -3.09 -4.24 -2.02
C ALA A 34 -2.54 -4.57 -0.63
N GLN A 35 -3.39 -5.05 0.28
CA GLN A 35 -2.98 -5.49 1.61
C GLN A 35 -1.99 -6.65 1.58
N ASN A 36 -2.20 -7.64 0.70
CA ASN A 36 -1.31 -8.79 0.56
C ASN A 36 0.07 -8.36 0.05
N LYS A 37 0.14 -7.46 -0.93
CA LYS A 37 1.42 -6.91 -1.41
C LYS A 37 2.16 -6.12 -0.32
N ILE A 38 1.44 -5.25 0.38
CA ILE A 38 1.99 -4.47 1.51
C ILE A 38 2.50 -5.38 2.62
N LYS A 39 1.79 -6.48 2.93
CA LYS A 39 2.20 -7.47 3.93
C LYS A 39 3.35 -8.36 3.46
N ALA A 40 3.36 -8.76 2.19
CA ALA A 40 4.38 -9.64 1.60
C ALA A 40 5.72 -8.92 1.40
N CYS A 41 5.71 -7.60 1.25
CA CYS A 41 6.93 -6.82 1.19
C CYS A 41 7.68 -6.92 2.53
N THR A 42 8.83 -7.58 2.56
CA THR A 42 9.66 -7.76 3.76
C THR A 42 10.66 -6.63 3.97
N GLY A 43 11.03 -5.91 2.90
CA GLY A 43 11.97 -4.79 2.91
C GLY A 43 11.30 -3.40 2.82
N ASN A 44 11.90 -2.53 2.01
CA ASN A 44 11.39 -1.20 1.69
C ASN A 44 10.21 -1.29 0.73
N LEU A 45 9.08 -0.72 1.14
CA LEU A 45 7.87 -0.65 0.34
C LEU A 45 7.83 0.70 -0.37
N ASN A 46 7.92 0.69 -1.70
CA ASN A 46 7.75 1.90 -2.51
C ASN A 46 6.27 2.13 -2.81
N LEU A 47 5.78 3.31 -2.52
CA LEU A 47 4.38 3.71 -2.75
C LEU A 47 4.38 5.00 -3.55
N SER A 48 3.57 5.06 -4.60
CA SER A 48 3.26 6.30 -5.30
C SER A 48 1.86 6.75 -4.91
N LEU A 49 1.76 7.97 -4.42
CA LEU A 49 0.51 8.63 -4.02
C LEU A 49 0.28 9.79 -4.99
N LEU A 50 -0.99 10.10 -5.27
CA LEU A 50 -1.39 11.35 -5.95
C LEU A 50 -1.49 12.49 -4.93
#